data_AF-A0AAD6M475-F1
#
_entry.id   AF-A0AAD6M475-F1
#
_cell.length_a   1.000
_cell.length_b   1.000
_cell.length_c   1.000
_cell.angle_alpha   90.00
_cell.angle_beta   90.00
_cell.angle_gamma   90.00
#
_symmetry.space_group_name_H-M   'P 1'
#
loop_
_entity.id
_entity.type
_entity.pdbx_description
1 polymer ?
#
loop_
_entity_poly.entity_id
_entity_poly.type
_entity_poly.pdbx_seq_one_letter_code
_entity_poly.pdbx_strand_id
1 'polypeptide(L)'
;MALLVLAIFMLAMTGRASCTWCVCKEMSDSVLQQTLDYACGAGADCGPVHQNGPCFQPNTVRAHCNYAVNSYFQRKGQAQGTCDFKGTATVSASDPSINGCSYPPVS
;
A
#
# COMPACT_ATOMS: atom_id res chain seq x y z
N MET A 1 27.38 33.72 -3.19
CA MET A 1 25.91 33.81 -3.05
C MET A 1 25.20 32.73 -3.88
N ALA A 2 25.33 32.70 -5.22
CA ALA A 2 24.66 31.70 -6.09
C ALA A 2 24.93 30.22 -5.74
N LEU A 3 26.16 29.88 -5.35
CA LEU A 3 26.55 28.52 -4.95
C LEU A 3 25.89 28.05 -3.63
N LEU A 4 25.64 28.99 -2.71
CA LEU A 4 24.91 28.69 -1.47
C LEU A 4 23.42 28.44 -1.75
N VAL A 5 22.82 29.21 -2.66
CA VAL A 5 21.41 29.03 -3.06
C VAL A 5 21.21 27.69 -3.80
N LEU A 6 22.15 27.31 -4.67
CA LEU A 6 22.15 26.00 -5.35
C LEU A 6 22.31 24.83 -4.37
N ALA A 7 23.18 24.97 -3.35
CA ALA A 7 23.36 23.93 -2.32
C ALA A 7 22.11 23.76 -1.44
N ILE A 8 21.42 24.85 -1.10
CA ILE A 8 20.16 24.82 -0.33
C ILE A 8 19.04 24.14 -1.13
N PHE A 9 18.99 24.36 -2.46
CA PHE A 9 18.01 23.71 -3.34
C PHE A 9 18.21 22.18 -3.42
N MET A 10 19.46 21.72 -3.41
CA MET A 10 19.80 20.28 -3.41
C MET A 10 19.50 19.61 -2.06
N LEU A 11 19.68 20.32 -0.95
CA LEU A 11 19.35 19.84 0.42
C LEU A 11 17.84 19.67 0.65
N ALA A 12 16.99 20.34 -0.13
CA ALA A 12 15.53 20.21 -0.02
C ALA A 12 14.99 18.85 -0.56
N MET A 13 15.80 18.12 -1.34
CA MET A 13 15.39 16.88 -2.03
C MET A 13 15.81 15.60 -1.29
N THR A 14 16.30 15.68 -0.05
CA THR A 14 16.53 14.48 0.77
C THR A 14 15.19 13.92 1.24
N GLY A 15 14.45 13.30 0.32
CA GLY A 15 13.24 12.56 0.62
C GLY A 15 13.59 11.39 1.55
N ARG A 16 13.07 11.44 2.77
CA ARG A 16 13.15 10.28 3.67
C ARG A 16 12.31 9.18 3.05
N ALA A 17 12.94 8.12 2.58
CA ALA A 17 12.25 6.87 2.27
C ALA A 17 11.79 6.25 3.59
N SER A 18 10.59 6.62 4.03
CA SER A 18 9.91 5.97 5.14
C SER A 18 9.15 4.77 4.60
N CYS A 19 9.53 3.56 5.03
CA CYS A 19 8.79 2.34 4.72
C CYS A 19 7.38 2.47 5.30
N THR A 20 6.41 2.75 4.42
CA THR A 20 4.99 2.82 4.79
C THR A 20 4.20 1.87 3.92
N TRP A 21 3.20 1.24 4.54
CA TRP A 21 2.30 0.30 3.91
C TRP A 21 0.87 0.77 4.07
N CYS A 22 0.01 0.34 3.16
CA CYS A 22 -1.42 0.51 3.33
C CYS A 22 -2.03 -0.79 3.84
N VAL A 23 -2.82 -0.72 4.91
CA VAL A 23 -3.48 -1.89 5.52
C VAL A 23 -4.96 -1.63 5.70
N CYS A 24 -5.77 -2.67 5.54
CA CYS A 24 -7.20 -2.63 5.82
C CYS A 24 -7.45 -2.70 7.33
N LYS A 25 -8.39 -1.89 7.82
CA LYS A 25 -8.84 -1.89 9.21
C LYS A 25 -9.65 -3.15 9.54
N GLU A 26 -9.90 -3.37 10.82
CA GLU A 26 -10.84 -4.42 11.28
C GLU A 26 -12.27 -4.03 10.88
N MET A 27 -12.79 -4.64 9.83
CA MET A 27 -14.14 -4.42 9.29
C MET A 27 -14.79 -5.76 8.95
N SER A 28 -16.08 -5.77 8.62
CA SER A 28 -16.75 -6.97 8.10
C SER A 28 -16.17 -7.38 6.74
N ASP A 29 -16.14 -8.68 6.47
CA ASP A 29 -15.66 -9.23 5.20
C ASP A 29 -16.35 -8.61 3.98
N SER A 30 -17.64 -8.26 4.08
CA SER A 30 -18.37 -7.57 3.01
C SER A 30 -17.76 -6.20 2.65
N VAL A 31 -17.35 -5.42 3.64
CA VAL A 31 -16.74 -4.09 3.45
C VAL A 31 -15.31 -4.24 2.93
N LEU A 32 -14.58 -5.23 3.44
CA LEU A 32 -13.22 -5.53 2.97
C LEU A 32 -13.23 -6.04 1.53
N GLN A 33 -14.22 -6.84 1.14
CA GLN A 33 -14.38 -7.31 -0.24
C GLN A 33 -14.65 -6.16 -1.20
N GLN A 34 -15.53 -5.22 -0.85
CA GLN A 34 -15.76 -4.01 -1.65
C GLN A 34 -14.49 -3.16 -1.79
N THR A 35 -13.70 -3.07 -0.73
CA THR A 35 -12.42 -2.35 -0.73
C THR A 35 -11.40 -3.03 -1.65
N LEU A 36 -11.30 -4.36 -1.56
CA LEU A 36 -10.48 -5.20 -2.42
C LEU A 36 -10.87 -5.05 -3.89
N ASP A 37 -12.15 -5.21 -4.22
CA ASP A 37 -12.66 -5.12 -5.60
C ASP A 37 -12.36 -3.74 -6.21
N TYR A 38 -12.55 -2.67 -5.42
CA TYR A 38 -12.21 -1.31 -5.84
C TYR A 38 -10.70 -1.15 -6.08
N ALA A 39 -9.86 -1.60 -5.16
CA ALA A 39 -8.41 -1.52 -5.32
C ALA A 39 -7.94 -2.21 -6.61
N CYS A 40 -8.42 -3.43 -6.87
CA CYS A 40 -8.11 -4.19 -8.08
C CYS A 40 -8.58 -3.47 -9.35
N GLY A 41 -9.81 -2.94 -9.35
CA GLY A 41 -10.34 -2.19 -10.50
C GLY A 41 -9.67 -0.83 -10.73
N ALA A 42 -9.11 -0.21 -9.68
CA ALA A 42 -8.48 1.11 -9.73
C ALA A 42 -6.98 1.06 -10.07
N GLY A 43 -6.41 -0.13 -10.31
CA GLY A 43 -5.03 -0.32 -10.76
C GLY A 43 -4.08 -0.92 -9.72
N ALA A 44 -4.59 -1.59 -8.68
CA ALA A 44 -3.78 -2.49 -7.86
C ALA A 44 -3.35 -3.74 -8.66
N ASP A 45 -2.27 -4.38 -8.22
CA ASP A 45 -1.94 -5.74 -8.65
C ASP A 45 -2.66 -6.75 -7.78
N CYS A 46 -3.70 -7.40 -8.30
CA CYS A 46 -4.43 -8.44 -7.58
C CYS A 46 -4.12 -9.86 -8.07
N GLY A 47 -3.29 -10.00 -9.12
CA GLY A 47 -2.84 -11.31 -9.64
C GLY A 47 -2.34 -12.24 -8.53
N PRO A 48 -1.47 -11.77 -7.63
CA PRO A 48 -0.92 -12.58 -6.55
C PRO A 48 -1.93 -13.09 -5.53
N VAL A 49 -3.04 -12.39 -5.29
CA VAL A 49 -4.06 -12.78 -4.31
C VAL A 49 -5.23 -13.55 -4.90
N HIS A 50 -5.28 -13.73 -6.22
CA HIS A 50 -6.27 -14.60 -6.85
C HIS A 50 -5.97 -16.07 -6.55
N GLN A 51 -6.96 -16.93 -6.81
CA GLN A 51 -6.84 -18.37 -6.65
C GLN A 51 -5.61 -18.90 -7.42
N ASN A 52 -4.78 -19.72 -6.76
CA ASN A 52 -3.48 -20.22 -7.24
C ASN A 52 -2.35 -19.16 -7.32
N GLY A 53 -2.60 -17.94 -6.86
CA GLY A 53 -1.57 -16.91 -6.74
C GLY A 53 -0.64 -17.16 -5.54
N PRO A 54 0.61 -16.65 -5.59
CA PRO A 54 1.58 -16.81 -4.49
C PRO A 54 1.14 -16.18 -3.17
N CYS A 55 0.22 -15.20 -3.20
CA CYS A 55 -0.35 -14.50 -2.04
C CYS A 55 -1.78 -14.89 -1.73
N PHE A 56 -2.26 -16.01 -2.28
CA PHE A 56 -3.61 -16.47 -1.98
C PHE A 56 -3.76 -16.89 -0.51
N GLN A 57 -2.69 -17.39 0.13
CA GLN A 57 -2.72 -17.78 1.52
C GLN A 57 -2.22 -16.66 2.45
N PRO A 58 -2.90 -16.44 3.60
CA PRO A 58 -4.11 -17.11 4.05
C PRO A 58 -5.33 -16.66 3.21
N ASN A 59 -6.24 -17.61 2.93
CA ASN A 59 -7.46 -17.33 2.16
C ASN A 59 -8.49 -16.61 3.02
N THR A 60 -8.21 -15.35 3.35
CA THR A 60 -9.11 -14.46 4.08
C THR A 60 -9.25 -13.16 3.31
N VAL A 61 -10.47 -12.60 3.31
CA VAL A 61 -10.76 -11.34 2.61
C VAL A 61 -9.84 -10.23 3.12
N ARG A 62 -9.55 -10.21 4.42
CA ARG A 62 -8.65 -9.23 5.01
C ARG A 62 -7.21 -9.33 4.50
N ALA A 63 -6.67 -10.55 4.35
CA ALA A 63 -5.32 -10.73 3.82
C ALA A 63 -5.23 -10.26 2.36
N HIS A 64 -6.24 -10.60 1.54
CA HIS A 64 -6.30 -10.14 0.16
C HIS A 64 -6.51 -8.63 0.07
N CYS A 65 -7.35 -8.06 0.93
CA CYS A 65 -7.57 -6.61 1.05
C CYS A 65 -6.26 -5.87 1.35
N ASN A 66 -5.50 -6.30 2.37
CA ASN A 66 -4.21 -5.70 2.72
C ASN A 66 -3.27 -5.65 1.52
N TYR A 67 -3.19 -6.74 0.75
CA TYR A 67 -2.37 -6.80 -0.47
C TYR A 67 -2.82 -5.81 -1.53
N ALA A 68 -4.11 -5.78 -1.84
CA ALA A 68 -4.63 -4.94 -2.90
C ALA A 68 -4.51 -3.44 -2.56
N VAL A 69 -4.84 -3.04 -1.32
CA VAL A 69 -4.71 -1.63 -0.92
C VAL A 69 -3.26 -1.19 -0.85
N ASN A 70 -2.34 -2.05 -0.42
CA ASN A 70 -0.91 -1.75 -0.45
C ASN A 70 -0.40 -1.64 -1.88
N SER A 71 -0.74 -2.59 -2.75
CA SER A 71 -0.35 -2.56 -4.15
C SER A 71 -0.84 -1.29 -4.85
N TYR A 72 -2.09 -0.90 -4.60
CA TYR A 72 -2.63 0.38 -5.07
C TYR A 72 -1.84 1.58 -4.53
N PHE A 73 -1.63 1.64 -3.22
CA PHE A 73 -0.90 2.73 -2.55
C PHE A 73 0.52 2.91 -3.10
N GLN A 74 1.26 1.81 -3.29
CA GLN A 74 2.60 1.83 -3.87
C GLN A 74 2.58 2.26 -5.34
N ARG A 75 1.64 1.73 -6.14
CA ARG A 75 1.50 2.10 -7.57
C ARG A 75 1.08 3.55 -7.79
N LYS A 76 0.44 4.18 -6.80
CA LYS A 76 0.11 5.62 -6.80
C LYS A 76 1.20 6.50 -6.18
N GLY A 77 2.39 5.96 -5.91
CA GLY A 77 3.53 6.71 -5.37
C GLY A 77 3.30 7.22 -3.95
N GLN A 78 2.51 6.50 -3.14
CA GLN A 78 2.18 6.87 -1.76
C GLN A 78 1.54 8.26 -1.62
N ALA A 79 0.86 8.73 -2.66
CA ALA A 79 0.24 10.05 -2.64
C ALA A 79 -0.77 10.16 -1.48
N GLN A 80 -0.81 11.32 -0.83
CA GLN A 80 -1.68 11.55 0.31
C GLN A 80 -3.14 11.23 -0.05
N GLY A 81 -3.83 10.47 0.81
CA GLY A 81 -5.22 10.05 0.60
C GLY A 81 -5.42 8.79 -0.26
N THR A 82 -4.38 8.24 -0.88
CA THR A 82 -4.50 7.00 -1.67
C THR A 82 -4.69 5.74 -0.83
N CYS A 83 -4.47 5.81 0.49
CA CYS A 83 -4.71 4.75 1.46
C CYS A 83 -5.94 5.01 2.37
N ASP A 84 -6.92 5.78 1.90
CA ASP A 84 -8.15 6.01 2.69
C ASP A 84 -9.23 4.95 2.42
N PHE A 85 -9.51 4.66 1.14
CA PHE A 85 -10.54 3.71 0.72
C PHE A 85 -11.91 3.92 1.39
N LYS A 86 -12.34 5.19 1.55
CA LYS A 86 -13.56 5.57 2.31
C LYS A 86 -13.45 5.21 3.80
N GLY A 87 -12.26 5.38 4.36
CA GLY A 87 -11.93 5.08 5.74
C GLY A 87 -11.76 3.59 6.08
N THR A 88 -11.77 2.67 5.10
CA THR A 88 -11.60 1.22 5.34
C THR A 88 -10.14 0.79 5.40
N ALA A 89 -9.21 1.64 4.94
CA ALA A 89 -7.78 1.41 5.03
C ALA A 89 -7.07 2.53 5.81
N THR A 90 -5.81 2.28 6.20
CA THR A 90 -4.95 3.25 6.85
C THR A 90 -3.48 2.98 6.53
N VAL A 91 -2.69 4.04 6.54
CA VAL A 91 -1.24 3.91 6.45
C VAL A 91 -0.72 3.31 7.75
N SER A 92 0.18 2.35 7.63
CA SER A 92 0.89 1.66 8.70
C SER A 92 2.39 1.81 8.49
N ALA A 93 3.12 2.04 9.58
CA ALA A 93 4.59 1.97 9.61
C ALA A 93 5.11 0.54 9.89
N SER A 94 4.20 -0.40 10.13
CA SER A 94 4.50 -1.82 10.36
C SER A 94 4.15 -2.62 9.12
N ASP A 95 5.09 -3.48 8.71
CA ASP A 95 4.92 -4.40 7.59
C ASP A 95 3.79 -5.41 7.86
N PRO A 96 2.73 -5.45 7.03
CA PRO A 96 1.64 -6.41 7.16
C PRO A 96 1.97 -7.81 6.61
N SER A 97 3.22 -8.10 6.23
CA SER A 97 3.66 -9.40 5.71
C SER A 97 3.57 -10.52 6.75
N ILE A 98 2.35 -10.97 7.07
CA ILE A 98 2.13 -11.96 8.14
C ILE A 98 2.37 -13.40 7.66
N ASN A 99 2.44 -13.69 6.34
CA ASN A 99 2.46 -15.08 5.85
C ASN A 99 3.29 -15.32 4.56
N GLY A 100 4.46 -14.68 4.44
CA GLY A 100 5.39 -14.99 3.35
C GLY A 100 5.07 -14.37 1.99
N CYS A 101 3.98 -13.60 1.88
CA CYS A 101 3.85 -12.66 0.77
C CYS A 101 4.58 -11.36 1.07
N SER A 102 5.65 -11.16 0.31
CA SER A 102 6.44 -9.95 0.35
C SER A 102 5.63 -8.83 -0.31
N TYR A 103 5.19 -7.88 0.52
CA TYR A 103 4.67 -6.61 0.07
C TYR A 103 5.89 -5.79 -0.28
N PRO A 104 6.17 -5.44 -1.55
CA PRO A 104 7.35 -4.65 -1.85
C PRO A 104 7.29 -3.36 -1.03
N PRO A 105 8.18 -3.17 -0.04
CA PRO A 105 8.32 -1.89 0.61
C PRO A 105 9.04 -0.97 -0.37
N VAL A 106 8.68 0.29 -0.34
CA VAL A 106 9.47 1.33 -0.97
C VAL A 106 10.77 1.56 -0.21
N SER A 107 11.88 1.36 -0.93
CA SER A 107 13.21 1.87 -0.61
C SER A 107 13.41 3.30 -1.09
#